data_AF-A0A7V5I5E6-F1
#
_entry.id   AF-A0A7V5I5E6-F1
#
_cell.length_a   1.000
_cell.length_b   1.000
_cell.length_c   1.000
_cell.angle_alpha   90.00
_cell.angle_beta   90.00
_cell.angle_gamma   90.00
#
_symmetry.space_group_name_H-M   'P 1'
#
loop_
_entity.id
_entity.type
_entity.pdbx_description
1 polymer ?
#
loop_
_entity_poly.entity_id
_entity_poly.type
_entity_poly.pdbx_seq_one_letter_code
_entity_poly.pdbx_strand_id
1 'polypeptide(L)'
;MPVSRRGTELWRTAARAPRLCLSAERRGDFKVGDRVRVTQSVIMYHTPMSKGQPHDVRGLEGVVTKFVDEYQGVPISATRPIQVMLEGSKKFIAHFEASELEKVA
;
A
#
# COMPACT_ATOMS: atom_id res chain seq x y z
N MET A 1 24.58 -12.71 -55.11
CA MET A 1 24.76 -12.92 -53.65
C MET A 1 23.66 -12.17 -52.91
N PRO A 2 22.71 -12.84 -52.22
CA PRO A 2 21.68 -12.14 -51.44
C PRO A 2 22.14 -11.99 -49.98
N VAL A 3 22.23 -10.75 -49.52
CA VAL A 3 22.52 -10.43 -48.11
C VAL A 3 21.22 -10.59 -47.31
N SER A 4 21.20 -11.60 -46.45
CA SER A 4 20.10 -11.93 -45.55
C SER A 4 19.91 -10.83 -44.49
N ARG A 5 18.81 -10.08 -44.58
CA ARG A 5 18.35 -9.15 -43.52
C ARG A 5 17.62 -9.93 -42.43
N ARG A 6 18.35 -10.58 -41.51
CA ARG A 6 17.76 -11.12 -40.27
C ARG A 6 17.67 -9.99 -39.24
N GLY A 7 16.67 -9.14 -39.43
CA GLY A 7 16.29 -8.09 -38.49
C GLY A 7 15.42 -8.67 -37.37
N THR A 8 15.88 -8.49 -36.13
CA THR A 8 15.06 -8.00 -35.00
C THR A 8 13.74 -8.71 -34.71
N GLU A 9 13.78 -9.94 -34.17
CA GLU A 9 12.55 -10.58 -33.67
C GLU A 9 12.73 -11.33 -32.33
N LEU A 10 13.67 -10.90 -31.49
CA LEU A 10 13.97 -11.56 -30.20
C LEU A 10 13.43 -10.84 -28.96
N TRP A 11 12.50 -9.89 -29.09
CA TRP A 11 11.87 -9.24 -27.93
C TRP A 11 10.37 -9.57 -27.75
N ARG A 12 9.75 -10.29 -28.70
CA ARG A 12 8.29 -10.57 -28.69
C ARG A 12 7.86 -11.84 -27.95
N THR A 13 8.78 -12.71 -27.54
CA THR A 13 8.43 -14.03 -26.97
C THR A 13 8.97 -14.24 -25.56
N ALA A 14 9.28 -13.16 -24.83
CA ALA A 14 9.21 -13.24 -23.38
C ALA A 14 7.75 -12.94 -23.02
N ALA A 15 6.93 -13.99 -22.90
CA ALA A 15 5.75 -13.92 -22.06
C ALA A 15 6.27 -13.49 -20.69
N ARG A 16 6.29 -12.17 -20.45
CA ARG A 16 6.60 -11.58 -19.16
C ARG A 16 5.53 -12.16 -18.26
N ALA A 17 5.90 -13.18 -17.48
CA ALA A 17 5.16 -13.53 -16.28
C ALA A 17 4.75 -12.20 -15.64
N PRO A 18 3.47 -12.02 -15.28
CA PRO A 18 3.08 -10.81 -14.58
C PRO A 18 4.08 -10.71 -13.43
N ARG A 19 4.87 -9.64 -13.40
CA ARG A 19 5.75 -9.35 -12.27
C ARG A 19 4.82 -9.44 -11.09
N LEU A 20 4.92 -10.53 -10.33
CA LEU A 20 4.02 -10.80 -9.22
C LEU A 20 4.08 -9.52 -8.40
N CYS A 21 2.99 -8.76 -8.39
CA CYS A 21 2.92 -7.58 -7.57
C CYS A 21 2.93 -8.10 -6.14
N LEU A 22 4.10 -8.04 -5.50
CA LEU A 22 4.36 -8.43 -4.12
C LEU A 22 3.50 -7.62 -3.10
N SER A 23 2.63 -6.75 -3.58
CA SER A 23 1.73 -5.88 -2.82
C SER A 23 0.67 -6.67 -2.07
N ALA A 24 0.14 -7.75 -2.67
CA ALA A 24 -0.92 -8.55 -2.05
C ALA A 24 -0.44 -9.24 -0.77
N GLU A 25 0.79 -9.78 -0.79
CA GLU A 25 1.41 -10.48 0.33
C GLU A 25 1.70 -9.53 1.50
N ARG A 26 1.96 -8.25 1.21
CA ARG A 26 2.28 -7.22 2.21
C ARG A 26 1.10 -6.74 3.03
N ARG A 27 -0.13 -7.14 2.67
CA ARG A 27 -1.32 -6.82 3.46
C ARG A 27 -1.47 -7.69 4.69
N GLY A 28 -0.78 -8.83 4.78
CA GLY A 28 -0.97 -9.81 5.86
C GLY A 28 -2.42 -10.34 5.92
N ASP A 29 -2.84 -10.84 7.08
CA ASP A 29 -4.21 -11.36 7.33
C ASP A 29 -5.20 -10.25 7.79
N PHE A 30 -4.95 -9.00 7.41
CA PHE A 30 -5.86 -7.90 7.75
C PHE A 30 -7.11 -7.95 6.87
N LYS A 31 -8.27 -7.66 7.46
CA LYS A 31 -9.54 -7.53 6.73
C LYS A 31 -10.04 -6.10 6.80
N VAL A 32 -10.89 -5.72 5.84
CA VAL A 32 -11.60 -4.43 5.91
C VAL A 32 -12.56 -4.48 7.09
N GLY A 33 -12.53 -3.46 7.94
CA GLY A 33 -13.32 -3.39 9.17
C GLY A 33 -12.58 -3.84 10.43
N ASP A 34 -11.36 -4.36 10.32
CA ASP A 34 -10.55 -4.69 11.50
C ASP A 34 -10.13 -3.45 12.28
N ARG A 35 -10.14 -3.57 13.62
CA ARG A 35 -9.55 -2.57 14.51
C ARG A 35 -8.06 -2.81 14.63
N VAL A 36 -7.29 -1.76 14.36
CA VAL A 36 -5.84 -1.82 14.35
C VAL A 36 -5.28 -0.71 15.22
N ARG A 37 -4.15 -1.00 15.87
CA ARG A 37 -3.37 -0.07 16.64
C ARG A 37 -2.00 0.10 16.00
N VAL A 38 -1.55 1.35 15.92
CA VAL A 38 -0.23 1.67 15.37
C VAL A 38 0.82 1.45 16.46
N THR A 39 1.80 0.59 16.22
CA THR A 39 2.88 0.28 17.18
C THR A 39 4.13 1.07 16.93
N GLN A 40 4.44 1.31 15.66
CA GLN A 40 5.60 2.06 15.23
C GLN A 40 5.33 3.57 15.25
N SER A 41 6.37 4.36 15.51
CA SER A 41 6.30 5.82 15.40
C SER A 41 6.26 6.22 13.93
N VAL A 42 5.06 6.55 13.43
CA VAL A 42 4.85 7.11 12.10
C VAL A 42 4.47 8.58 12.25
N ILE A 43 5.27 9.47 11.68
CA ILE A 43 5.02 10.91 11.73
C ILE A 43 4.26 11.31 10.46
N MET A 44 3.11 11.94 10.64
CA MET A 44 2.24 12.40 9.56
C MET A 44 2.06 13.91 9.61
N TYR A 45 1.96 14.53 8.42
CA TYR A 45 1.86 15.98 8.25
C TYR A 45 0.54 16.43 7.61
N HIS A 46 -0.28 15.49 7.13
CA HIS A 46 -1.56 15.79 6.46
C HIS A 46 -2.75 15.88 7.42
N THR A 47 -2.50 15.90 8.73
CA THR A 47 -3.55 15.98 9.74
C THR A 47 -4.30 17.32 9.63
N PRO A 48 -5.64 17.32 9.52
CA PRO A 48 -6.41 18.56 9.31
C PRO A 48 -6.35 19.55 10.48
N MET A 49 -5.89 19.13 11.65
CA MET A 49 -5.68 19.99 12.83
C MET A 49 -4.26 20.56 12.92
N SER A 50 -3.31 19.94 12.22
CA SER A 50 -1.87 20.20 12.31
C SER A 50 -1.27 20.25 10.91
N LYS A 51 -1.79 21.16 10.06
CA LYS A 51 -1.20 21.41 8.74
C LYS A 51 0.27 21.79 8.90
N GLY A 52 1.17 20.92 8.47
CA GLY A 52 2.62 21.16 8.49
C GLY A 52 3.31 20.97 9.85
N GLN A 53 2.62 20.43 10.86
CA GLN A 53 3.29 20.04 12.11
C GLN A 53 3.45 18.51 12.16
N PRO A 54 4.57 18.01 12.71
CA PRO A 54 4.78 16.58 12.88
C PRO A 54 3.78 16.03 13.90
N HIS A 55 2.85 15.18 13.45
CA HIS A 55 1.93 14.47 14.31
C HIS A 55 2.34 13.00 14.36
N ASP A 56 2.81 12.55 15.53
CA ASP A 56 3.13 11.14 15.75
C ASP A 56 1.83 10.36 16.01
N VAL A 57 1.60 9.30 15.24
CA VAL A 57 0.38 8.48 15.34
C VAL A 57 0.56 7.21 16.17
N ARG A 58 1.69 7.06 16.89
CA ARG A 58 1.95 5.87 17.70
C ARG A 58 0.91 5.71 18.79
N GLY A 59 0.42 4.48 18.94
CA GLY A 59 -0.56 4.12 19.95
C GLY A 59 -1.99 4.51 19.62
N LEU A 60 -2.23 5.21 18.51
CA LEU A 60 -3.58 5.50 18.02
C LEU A 60 -4.23 4.22 17.48
N GLU A 61 -5.53 4.16 17.68
CA GLU A 61 -6.39 3.09 17.18
C GLU A 61 -7.17 3.60 15.96
N GLY A 62 -7.51 2.68 15.07
CA GLY A 62 -8.24 2.98 13.85
C GLY A 62 -8.89 1.75 13.25
N VAL A 63 -9.63 1.98 12.17
CA VAL A 63 -10.32 0.92 11.43
C VAL A 63 -9.77 0.83 10.02
N VAL A 64 -9.46 -0.39 9.58
CA VAL A 64 -9.04 -0.63 8.19
C VAL A 64 -10.22 -0.36 7.26
N THR A 65 -10.06 0.61 6.37
CA THR A 65 -11.13 1.04 5.45
C THR A 65 -11.00 0.40 4.08
N LYS A 66 -9.77 0.27 3.56
CA LYS A 66 -9.54 -0.23 2.20
C LYS A 66 -8.14 -0.81 2.04
N PHE A 67 -7.96 -1.65 1.03
CA PHE A 67 -6.64 -2.06 0.55
C PHE A 67 -6.37 -1.50 -0.86
N VAL A 68 -5.13 -1.06 -1.09
CA VAL A 68 -4.69 -0.37 -2.30
C VAL A 68 -3.67 -1.23 -3.08
N ASP A 69 -4.04 -2.45 -3.48
CA ASP A 69 -3.26 -3.17 -4.53
C ASP A 69 -3.75 -2.76 -5.89
N GLU A 70 -5.07 -2.71 -6.09
CA GLU A 70 -5.62 -2.69 -7.43
C GLU A 70 -6.30 -1.37 -7.67
N TYR A 71 -6.00 -0.80 -8.83
CA TYR A 71 -6.66 0.38 -9.32
C TYR A 71 -7.18 0.10 -10.71
N GLN A 72 -8.50 0.14 -10.88
CA GLN A 72 -9.15 -0.04 -12.17
C GLN A 72 -8.74 -1.35 -12.90
N GLY A 73 -8.51 -2.42 -12.14
CA GLY A 73 -8.09 -3.72 -12.67
C GLY A 73 -6.60 -3.84 -13.00
N VAL A 74 -5.81 -2.81 -12.68
CA VAL A 74 -4.35 -2.85 -12.79
C VAL A 74 -3.74 -3.05 -11.40
N PRO A 75 -2.89 -4.08 -11.22
CA PRO A 75 -2.16 -4.25 -9.97
C PRO A 75 -1.09 -3.15 -9.84
N ILE A 76 -1.09 -2.48 -8.71
CA ILE A 76 -0.19 -1.41 -8.31
C ILE A 76 0.78 -1.96 -7.27
N SER A 77 2.04 -1.57 -7.41
CA SER A 77 3.10 -1.79 -6.42
C SER A 77 3.05 -0.76 -5.29
N ALA A 78 1.92 -0.66 -4.57
CA ALA A 78 1.81 0.26 -3.44
C ALA A 78 2.68 -0.23 -2.29
N THR A 79 3.62 0.61 -1.84
CA THR A 79 4.51 0.27 -0.71
C THR A 79 3.73 0.12 0.60
N ARG A 80 2.67 0.91 0.78
CA ARG A 80 1.79 0.89 1.96
C ARG A 80 0.34 0.61 1.55
N PRO A 81 -0.04 -0.67 1.40
CA PRO A 81 -1.32 -1.03 0.80
C PRO A 81 -2.51 -0.91 1.77
N ILE A 82 -2.29 -0.79 3.08
CA ILE A 82 -3.37 -0.79 4.08
C ILE A 82 -3.81 0.64 4.35
N GLN A 83 -5.06 0.96 4.01
CA GLN A 83 -5.66 2.26 4.29
C GLN A 83 -6.45 2.19 5.60
N VAL A 84 -5.99 2.91 6.63
CA VAL A 84 -6.59 2.97 7.95
C VAL A 84 -7.21 4.34 8.18
N MET A 85 -8.44 4.35 8.70
CA MET A 85 -9.08 5.54 9.22
C MET A 85 -8.82 5.59 10.74
N LEU A 86 -8.00 6.54 11.16
CA LEU A 86 -7.61 6.69 12.56
C LEU A 86 -8.69 7.47 13.33
N GLU A 87 -9.00 7.00 14.54
CA GLU A 87 -9.96 7.64 15.44
C GLU A 87 -9.19 8.61 16.36
N GLY A 88 -9.04 9.85 15.91
CA GLY A 88 -8.55 10.96 16.72
C GLY A 88 -9.56 12.10 16.77
N SER A 89 -9.12 13.32 17.15
CA SER A 89 -9.98 14.51 17.20
C SER A 89 -10.68 14.83 15.87
N LYS A 90 -10.14 14.35 14.73
CA LYS A 90 -10.79 14.34 13.42
C LYS A 90 -10.45 13.04 12.70
N LYS A 91 -11.42 12.50 11.95
CA LYS A 91 -11.21 11.32 11.09
C LYS A 91 -10.25 11.70 9.97
N PHE A 92 -9.07 11.08 9.94
CA PHE A 92 -8.16 11.19 8.82
C PHE A 92 -7.73 9.80 8.37
N ILE A 93 -7.42 9.72 7.09
CA ILE A 93 -7.07 8.49 6.40
C ILE A 93 -5.56 8.48 6.24
N ALA A 94 -4.93 7.36 6.58
CA ALA A 94 -3.51 7.15 6.37
C ALA A 94 -3.21 5.77 5.80
N HIS A 95 -2.07 5.65 5.14
CA HIS A 95 -1.60 4.40 4.56
C HIS A 95 -0.49 3.83 5.42
N PHE A 96 -0.57 2.54 5.70
CA PHE A 96 0.37 1.79 6.53
C PHE A 96 0.77 0.48 5.84
N GLU A 97 1.87 -0.09 6.32
CA GLU A 97 2.27 -1.46 6.07
C GLU A 97 1.73 -2.39 7.17
N ALA A 98 1.59 -3.69 6.89
CA ALA A 98 1.21 -4.69 7.89
C ALA A 98 2.18 -4.73 9.09
N SER A 99 3.48 -4.49 8.87
CA SER A 99 4.51 -4.50 9.92
C SER A 99 4.38 -3.34 10.93
N GLU A 100 3.66 -2.27 10.56
CA GLU A 100 3.47 -1.07 11.39
C GLU A 100 2.22 -1.16 12.28
N LEU A 101 1.38 -2.17 12.08
CA LEU A 101 0.05 -2.32 12.68
C LEU A 101 -0.07 -3.61 13.50
N GLU A 102 -0.74 -3.51 14.64
CA GLU A 102 -1.22 -4.67 15.41
C GLU A 102 -2.75 -4.70 15.41
N LYS A 103 -3.32 -5.90 15.31
CA LYS A 103 -4.76 -6.11 15.37
C LYS A 103 -5.21 -6.11 16.83
N VAL A 104 -6.19 -5.26 17.16
CA VAL A 104 -6.83 -5.23 18.49
C VAL A 104 -8.13 -6.01 18.37
N ALA A 105 -8.22 -7.12 19.11
CA ALA A 105 -9.38 -8.02 19.12
C ALA A 105 -10.61 -7.38 19.75
#